data_AF-A0A9E7R2I8-F1
#
_entry.id   AF-A0A9E7R2I8-F1
#
_cell.length_a   1.000
_cell.length_b   1.000
_cell.length_c   1.000
_cell.angle_alpha   90.00
_cell.angle_beta   90.00
_cell.angle_gamma   90.00
#
_symmetry.space_group_name_H-M   'P 1'
#
loop_
_entity.id
_entity.type
_entity.pdbx_description
1 polymer ?
#
loop_
_entity_poly.entity_id
_entity_poly.type
_entity_poly.pdbx_seq_one_letter_code
_entity_poly.pdbx_strand_id
1 'polypeptide(L)'
;MTDHRYATPEKGSTDWHLPLNDNFTRLDTDVEIRDQATKRGNYEPKSGAKFLATDTGAVFVGDGNNWQYIGQLASGREVVSDDVSRIDVQSSAPSSPSEGDLWVDTS
;
A
#
# COMPACT_ATOMS: atom_id res chain seq x y z
N MET A 1 -21.98 -14.12 8.19
CA MET A 1 -20.78 -13.27 8.13
C MET A 1 -20.87 -12.44 6.86
N THR A 2 -20.90 -11.12 6.96
CA THR A 2 -20.72 -10.20 5.81
C THR A 2 -19.40 -9.49 6.00
N ASP A 3 -18.41 -9.90 5.23
CA ASP A 3 -16.98 -9.57 5.41
C ASP A 3 -16.66 -8.08 5.18
N HIS A 4 -17.62 -7.27 4.73
CA HIS A 4 -17.36 -5.89 4.32
C HIS A 4 -18.25 -4.84 5.00
N ARG A 5 -18.98 -5.19 6.08
CA ARG A 5 -19.89 -4.29 6.81
C ARG A 5 -20.95 -3.55 5.94
N TYR A 6 -21.09 -3.83 4.64
CA TYR A 6 -22.03 -3.15 3.75
C TYR A 6 -23.49 -3.54 4.03
N ALA A 7 -24.39 -2.59 3.87
CA ALA A 7 -25.81 -2.80 4.04
C ALA A 7 -26.41 -3.42 2.78
N THR A 8 -27.18 -4.50 2.93
CA THR A 8 -28.03 -5.01 1.86
C THR A 8 -29.45 -4.52 2.13
N PRO A 9 -30.06 -3.71 1.24
CA PRO A 9 -31.44 -3.27 1.42
C PRO A 9 -32.39 -4.46 1.56
N GLU A 10 -33.42 -4.33 2.40
CA GLU A 10 -34.46 -5.35 2.49
C GLU A 10 -35.25 -5.41 1.17
N LYS A 11 -35.66 -6.62 0.80
CA LYS A 11 -36.45 -6.82 -0.42
C LYS A 11 -37.77 -6.07 -0.28
N GLY A 12 -38.03 -5.13 -1.19
CA GLY A 12 -39.24 -4.31 -1.20
C GLY A 12 -39.10 -2.94 -0.55
N SER A 13 -37.93 -2.59 0.00
CA SER A 13 -37.66 -1.21 0.44
C SER A 13 -37.71 -0.23 -0.74
N THR A 14 -38.45 0.86 -0.57
CA THR A 14 -38.50 1.97 -1.54
C THR A 14 -37.31 2.91 -1.40
N ASP A 15 -36.75 3.02 -0.19
CA ASP A 15 -35.61 3.90 0.12
C ASP A 15 -34.26 3.18 -0.03
N TRP A 16 -34.17 2.20 -0.94
CA TRP A 16 -32.97 1.40 -1.18
C TRP A 16 -31.74 2.25 -1.53
N HIS A 17 -31.94 3.43 -2.11
CA HIS A 17 -30.87 4.35 -2.49
C HIS A 17 -30.04 4.83 -1.29
N LEU A 18 -30.62 4.94 -0.09
CA LEU A 18 -29.90 5.38 1.11
C LEU A 18 -28.76 4.42 1.50
N PRO A 19 -29.04 3.14 1.83
CA PRO A 19 -27.98 2.19 2.16
C PRO A 19 -27.01 1.94 1.01
N LEU A 20 -27.44 2.07 -0.25
CA LEU A 20 -26.52 1.96 -1.38
C LEU A 20 -25.56 3.15 -1.49
N ASN A 21 -26.06 4.38 -1.31
CA ASN A 21 -25.21 5.57 -1.31
C ASN A 21 -24.18 5.49 -0.18
N ASP A 22 -24.59 5.07 1.01
CA ASP A 22 -23.68 4.85 2.15
C ASP A 22 -22.61 3.79 1.83
N ASN A 23 -23.00 2.69 1.16
CA ASN A 23 -22.04 1.68 0.70
C ASN A 23 -21.05 2.26 -0.31
N PHE A 24 -21.50 3.10 -1.26
CA PHE A 24 -20.62 3.72 -2.24
C PHE A 24 -19.61 4.68 -1.59
N THR A 25 -20.03 5.47 -0.60
CA THR A 25 -19.09 6.31 0.18
C THR A 25 -18.01 5.48 0.86
N ARG A 26 -18.37 4.29 1.36
CA ARG A 26 -17.42 3.40 2.02
C ARG A 26 -16.51 2.66 1.04
N LEU A 27 -17.06 2.15 -0.06
CA LEU A 27 -16.29 1.50 -1.12
C LEU A 27 -15.20 2.42 -1.68
N ASP A 28 -15.50 3.70 -1.81
CA ASP A 28 -14.57 4.71 -2.29
C ASP A 28 -13.34 4.91 -1.37
N THR A 29 -13.42 4.46 -0.12
CA THR A 29 -12.28 4.41 0.82
C THR A 29 -11.69 3.00 0.95
N ASP A 30 -12.54 1.98 0.96
CA ASP A 30 -12.15 0.58 1.19
C ASP A 30 -11.39 -0.03 -0.02
N VAL A 31 -11.65 0.47 -1.24
CA VAL A 31 -10.98 0.01 -2.46
C VAL A 31 -9.62 0.71 -2.60
N GLU A 32 -8.55 -0.09 -2.65
CA GLU A 32 -7.19 0.41 -2.83
C GLU A 32 -7.00 1.03 -4.23
N ILE A 33 -6.41 2.22 -4.25
CA ILE A 33 -6.00 2.91 -5.47
C ILE A 33 -4.62 2.40 -5.88
N ARG A 34 -4.47 2.03 -7.15
CA ARG A 34 -3.21 1.54 -7.73
C ARG A 34 -2.85 2.34 -8.97
N ASP A 35 -1.76 3.09 -8.92
CA ASP A 35 -1.25 3.88 -10.06
C ASP A 35 0.24 4.21 -9.87
N GLN A 36 0.86 4.95 -10.78
CA GLN A 36 2.22 5.45 -10.65
C GLN A 36 2.35 6.47 -9.51
N ALA A 37 3.52 6.51 -8.85
CA ALA A 37 3.78 7.44 -7.75
C ALA A 37 3.49 8.92 -8.12
N THR A 38 3.77 9.29 -9.37
CA THR A 38 3.57 10.66 -9.89
C THR A 38 2.10 11.06 -10.01
N LYS A 39 1.17 10.09 -10.06
CA LYS A 39 -0.28 10.31 -10.20
C LYS A 39 -1.01 10.38 -8.88
N ARG A 40 -0.34 10.15 -7.74
CA ARG A 40 -0.96 10.19 -6.40
C ARG A 40 -1.76 11.47 -6.13
N GLY A 41 -1.28 12.62 -6.63
CA GLY A 41 -1.97 13.91 -6.48
C GLY A 41 -3.31 14.03 -7.22
N ASN A 42 -3.65 13.08 -8.10
CA ASN A 42 -4.93 13.04 -8.81
C ASN A 42 -6.06 12.46 -7.95
N TYR A 43 -5.73 11.88 -6.80
CA TYR A 43 -6.67 11.21 -5.92
C TYR A 43 -6.78 11.96 -4.59
N GLU A 44 -8.01 12.14 -4.14
CA GLU A 44 -8.30 12.77 -2.85
C GLU A 44 -7.83 11.86 -1.70
N PRO A 45 -7.03 12.36 -0.73
CA PRO A 45 -6.51 11.56 0.39
C PRO A 45 -7.57 11.35 1.48
N LYS A 46 -8.66 10.67 1.15
CA LYS A 46 -9.75 10.38 2.10
C LYS A 46 -9.22 9.60 3.31
N SER A 47 -9.77 9.89 4.49
CA SER A 47 -9.32 9.25 5.72
C SER A 47 -9.46 7.73 5.64
N GLY A 48 -8.35 7.01 5.73
CA GLY A 48 -8.29 5.55 5.64
C GLY A 48 -8.13 4.99 4.22
N ALA A 49 -8.23 5.82 3.17
CA ALA A 49 -8.03 5.36 1.80
C ALA A 49 -6.58 4.91 1.60
N LYS A 50 -6.37 3.90 0.75
CA LYS A 50 -5.04 3.36 0.45
C LYS A 50 -4.61 3.69 -0.97
N PHE A 51 -3.35 4.09 -1.13
CA PHE A 51 -2.71 4.25 -2.42
C PHE A 51 -1.44 3.40 -2.49
N LEU A 52 -1.36 2.53 -3.49
CA LEU A 52 -0.15 1.79 -3.84
C LEU A 52 0.44 2.37 -5.13
N ALA A 53 1.64 2.93 -5.00
CA ALA A 53 2.47 3.31 -6.13
C ALA A 53 3.03 2.06 -6.81
N THR A 54 2.50 1.66 -7.96
CA THR A 54 2.82 0.36 -8.59
C THR A 54 4.22 0.28 -9.19
N ASP A 55 4.83 1.42 -9.49
CA ASP A 55 6.17 1.57 -10.06
C ASP A 55 7.28 1.49 -9.00
N THR A 56 7.03 2.03 -7.82
CA THR A 56 7.99 2.09 -6.72
C THR A 56 7.68 1.09 -5.61
N GLY A 57 6.45 0.61 -5.51
CA GLY A 57 5.95 -0.20 -4.39
C GLY A 57 5.55 0.63 -3.17
N ALA A 58 5.71 1.96 -3.19
CA ALA A 58 5.41 2.80 -2.03
C ALA A 58 3.90 2.79 -1.69
N VAL A 59 3.57 2.63 -0.41
CA VAL A 59 2.21 2.53 0.12
C VAL A 59 1.91 3.75 0.98
N PHE A 60 0.72 4.31 0.78
CA PHE A 60 0.25 5.49 1.48
C PHE A 60 -1.17 5.28 2.05
N VAL A 61 -1.47 5.98 3.13
CA VAL A 61 -2.82 6.07 3.73
C VAL A 61 -3.25 7.53 3.77
N GLY A 62 -4.47 7.84 3.34
CA GLY A 62 -5.04 9.17 3.45
C GLY A 62 -5.47 9.50 4.88
N ASP A 63 -5.21 10.72 5.35
CA ASP A 63 -5.68 11.22 6.66
C ASP A 63 -6.89 12.17 6.57
N GLY A 64 -7.40 12.42 5.35
CA GLY A 64 -8.43 13.41 5.04
C GLY A 64 -7.88 14.68 4.39
N ASN A 65 -6.57 14.95 4.53
CA ASN A 65 -5.91 16.14 3.96
C ASN A 65 -4.67 15.77 3.14
N ASN A 66 -3.93 14.73 3.56
CA ASN A 66 -2.65 14.34 2.98
C ASN A 66 -2.52 12.82 2.84
N TRP A 67 -1.70 12.41 1.88
CA TRP A 67 -1.23 11.03 1.75
C TRP A 67 -0.02 10.79 2.67
N GLN A 68 -0.21 9.97 3.70
CA GLN A 68 0.83 9.59 4.65
C GLN A 68 1.56 8.34 4.16
N TYR A 69 2.89 8.40 4.03
CA TYR A 69 3.69 7.23 3.68
C TYR A 69 3.71 6.24 4.85
N ILE A 70 3.43 4.96 4.57
CA ILE A 70 3.41 3.91 5.60
C ILE A 70 4.37 2.76 5.33
N GLY A 71 4.99 2.72 4.15
CA GLY A 71 5.97 1.70 3.81
C GLY A 71 6.07 1.46 2.31
N GLN A 72 6.79 0.41 1.95
CA GLN A 72 6.99 0.02 0.56
C GLN A 72 6.79 -1.49 0.47
N LEU A 73 5.92 -1.93 -0.44
CA LEU A 73 5.88 -3.34 -0.81
C LEU A 73 7.22 -3.66 -1.44
N ALA A 74 7.89 -4.69 -0.95
CA ALA A 74 9.14 -5.14 -1.53
C ALA A 74 8.87 -5.54 -2.98
N SER A 75 9.27 -4.69 -3.92
CA SER A 75 9.23 -4.98 -5.35
C SER A 75 10.28 -6.06 -5.64
N GLY A 76 9.94 -7.33 -5.40
CA GLY A 76 10.82 -8.47 -5.65
C GLY A 76 12.16 -8.44 -4.89
N ARG A 77 12.24 -7.69 -3.77
CA ARG A 77 13.41 -7.66 -2.90
C ARG A 77 13.16 -8.62 -1.76
N GLU A 78 14.05 -9.59 -1.63
CA GLU A 78 14.12 -10.56 -0.55
C GLU A 78 13.75 -9.92 0.80
N VAL A 79 12.91 -10.63 1.55
CA VAL A 79 12.46 -10.26 2.90
C VAL A 79 13.69 -10.14 3.78
N VAL A 80 14.27 -8.95 3.86
CA VAL A 80 15.21 -8.62 4.93
C VAL A 80 14.35 -8.30 6.15
N SER A 81 13.99 -9.37 6.86
CA SER A 81 13.57 -9.27 8.25
C SER A 81 14.78 -8.82 9.06
N ASP A 82 14.57 -8.06 10.14
CA ASP A 82 15.64 -7.50 11.01
C ASP A 82 16.56 -8.55 11.65
N ASP A 83 16.29 -9.84 11.39
CA ASP A 83 17.04 -11.01 11.87
C ASP A 83 17.73 -11.78 10.72
N VAL A 84 17.83 -11.19 9.53
CA VAL A 84 18.51 -11.79 8.36
C VAL A 84 19.58 -10.81 7.85
N SER A 85 20.84 -11.22 7.96
CA SER A 85 22.01 -10.54 7.43
C SER A 85 21.81 -10.17 5.96
N ARG A 86 22.08 -8.90 5.62
CA ARG A 86 22.01 -8.44 4.23
C ARG A 86 23.11 -9.12 3.41
N ILE A 87 22.72 -9.74 2.30
CA ILE A 87 23.66 -10.27 1.30
C ILE A 87 23.70 -9.27 0.15
N ASP A 88 24.78 -8.50 0.09
CA ASP A 88 25.05 -7.58 -1.01
C ASP A 88 25.93 -8.28 -2.05
N VAL A 89 25.41 -8.44 -3.26
CA VAL A 89 26.13 -9.06 -4.40
C VAL A 89 26.55 -7.95 -5.37
N GLN A 90 27.85 -7.68 -5.46
CA GLN A 90 28.42 -6.61 -6.29
C GLN A 90 29.80 -7.01 -6.82
N SER A 91 30.16 -6.52 -8.02
CA SER A 91 31.45 -6.79 -8.68
C SER A 91 32.66 -6.07 -8.07
N SER A 92 32.43 -5.27 -7.03
CA SER A 92 33.46 -4.54 -6.29
C SER A 92 33.03 -4.42 -4.84
N ALA A 93 33.99 -4.39 -3.92
CA ALA A 93 33.72 -4.30 -2.49
C ALA A 93 32.91 -3.04 -2.12
N PRO A 94 31.96 -3.14 -1.18
CA PRO A 94 31.21 -1.99 -0.68
C PRO A 94 32.15 -0.95 -0.04
N SER A 95 31.87 0.34 -0.26
CA SER A 95 32.68 1.45 0.27
C SER A 95 32.39 1.80 1.73
N SER A 96 31.35 1.22 2.34
CA SER A 96 30.96 1.46 3.74
C SER A 96 30.21 0.25 4.33
N PRO A 97 30.86 -0.91 4.51
CA PRO A 97 30.23 -2.08 5.12
C PRO A 97 30.02 -1.89 6.63
N SER A 98 28.95 -2.48 7.17
CA SER A 98 28.67 -2.58 8.60
C SER A 98 29.09 -3.94 9.14
N GLU A 99 29.35 -4.02 10.45
CA GLU A 99 29.60 -5.30 11.11
C GLU A 99 28.37 -6.22 10.99
N GLY A 100 28.57 -7.42 10.44
CA GLY A 100 27.50 -8.38 10.14
C GLY A 100 27.02 -8.38 8.68
N ASP A 101 27.52 -7.49 7.83
CA ASP A 101 27.24 -7.51 6.40
C ASP A 101 28.01 -8.65 5.71
N LEU A 102 27.35 -9.37 4.81
CA LEU A 102 27.96 -10.40 3.98
C LEU A 102 28.10 -9.87 2.54
N TRP A 103 29.33 -9.80 2.06
CA TRP A 103 29.65 -9.46 0.66
C TRP A 103 30.18 -10.69 -0.08
N VAL A 104 29.66 -10.93 -1.28
CA VAL A 104 30.11 -12.01 -2.16
C VAL A 104 30.79 -11.40 -3.39
N ASP A 105 32.08 -11.68 -3.55
CA ASP A 105 32.84 -11.39 -4.77
C ASP A 105 32.44 -12.40 -5.86
N THR A 106 32.09 -11.91 -7.04
CA THR A 106 31.65 -12.72 -8.17
C THR A 106 32.61 -12.67 -9.37
N SER A 107 33.84 -12.19 -9.16
CA SER A 107 34.90 -12.12 -10.18
C SER A 107 35.68 -13.42 -10.37
#